data_AF-A0A7S1APA0-F1
#
_entry.id   AF-A0A7S1APA0-F1
#
_cell.length_a   1.000
_cell.length_b   1.000
_cell.length_c   1.000
_cell.angle_alpha   90.00
_cell.angle_beta   90.00
_cell.angle_gamma   90.00
#
_symmetry.space_group_name_H-M   'P 1'
#
loop_
_entity.id
_entity.type
_entity.pdbx_description
1 polymer ?
#
loop_
_entity_poly.entity_id
_entity_poly.type
_entity_poly.pdbx_seq_one_letter_code
_entity_poly.pdbx_strand_id
1 'polypeptide(L)'
;MGQQCCCRDDNRDLYGPPVDVSGVPSIPKIDRTPVATKESTGIREVVLEFSLPDDMTRTVSMAQRPTGVRYRKTMPVTVGEVQEGSHGHDLGIQEGWKLVTIDGQTTADMTADEVKAILRLKVSVLPQVRD
;
A
#
# COMPACT_ATOMS: atom_id res chain seq x y z
N MET A 1 -39.86 -71.53 14.75
CA MET A 1 -38.88 -71.20 13.69
C MET A 1 -38.34 -69.81 14.03
N GLY A 2 -37.29 -69.70 14.85
CA GLY A 2 -35.87 -69.70 14.44
C GLY A 2 -35.39 -68.23 14.38
N GLN A 3 -35.05 -67.60 15.50
CA GLN A 3 -33.69 -67.48 16.06
C GLN A 3 -32.61 -66.99 15.06
N GLN A 4 -32.08 -65.78 15.33
CA GLN A 4 -30.65 -65.51 15.56
C GLN A 4 -29.81 -64.70 14.52
N CYS A 5 -29.19 -63.61 15.05
CA CYS A 5 -27.83 -63.09 14.75
C CYS A 5 -27.56 -62.42 13.38
N CYS A 6 -26.64 -61.46 13.19
CA CYS A 6 -25.54 -60.89 13.98
C CYS A 6 -25.09 -59.56 13.33
N CYS A 7 -24.50 -58.66 14.11
CA CYS A 7 -23.82 -57.43 13.68
C CYS A 7 -22.63 -57.68 12.73
N ARG A 8 -22.43 -56.79 11.75
CA ARG A 8 -21.12 -56.29 11.21
C ARG A 8 -21.41 -55.27 10.10
N ASP A 9 -21.14 -53.99 10.28
CA ASP A 9 -19.84 -53.34 10.09
C ASP A 9 -19.19 -53.75 8.76
N ASP A 10 -19.42 -52.93 7.72
CA ASP A 10 -18.59 -52.90 6.52
C ASP A 10 -18.52 -51.44 6.05
N ASN A 11 -17.75 -50.66 6.81
CA ASN A 11 -17.15 -49.42 6.36
C ASN A 11 -16.31 -49.71 5.10
N ARG A 12 -16.88 -49.49 3.92
CA ARG A 12 -16.16 -49.51 2.64
C ARG A 12 -16.06 -48.10 2.07
N ASP A 13 -14.95 -47.47 2.44
CA ASP A 13 -13.99 -46.85 1.53
C ASP A 13 -14.53 -46.44 0.15
N LEU A 14 -15.02 -45.21 0.06
CA LEU A 14 -15.20 -44.51 -1.22
C LEU A 14 -14.71 -43.06 -1.14
N TYR A 15 -13.61 -42.79 -0.46
CA TYR A 15 -12.94 -41.49 -0.60
C TYR A 15 -11.43 -41.72 -0.68
N GLY A 16 -10.90 -41.45 -1.87
CA GLY A 16 -9.54 -41.75 -2.30
C GLY A 16 -8.44 -41.02 -1.53
N PRO A 17 -7.18 -41.29 -1.87
CA PRO A 17 -6.03 -40.77 -1.14
C PRO A 17 -6.03 -39.24 -1.10
N PRO A 18 -5.60 -38.63 0.01
CA PRO A 18 -5.44 -37.19 0.09
C PRO A 18 -4.45 -36.77 -1.00
N VAL A 19 -4.89 -35.88 -1.89
CA VAL A 19 -3.99 -35.20 -2.82
C VAL A 19 -2.99 -34.41 -1.99
N ASP A 20 -1.73 -34.82 -2.10
CA ASP A 20 -0.59 -34.14 -1.54
C ASP A 20 -0.50 -32.75 -2.19
N VAL A 21 -0.99 -31.73 -1.51
CA VAL A 21 -0.83 -30.32 -1.90
C VAL A 21 0.53 -29.82 -1.43
N SER A 22 1.60 -30.47 -1.85
CA SER A 22 2.95 -29.90 -1.80
C SER A 22 3.05 -28.77 -2.82
N GLY A 23 2.93 -27.52 -2.35
CA GLY A 23 3.33 -26.36 -3.12
C GLY A 23 2.34 -25.20 -3.16
N VAL A 24 1.87 -24.72 -2.01
CA VAL A 24 1.46 -23.32 -1.93
C VAL A 24 2.72 -22.53 -1.57
N PRO A 25 3.29 -21.69 -2.45
CA PRO A 25 4.28 -20.71 -2.01
C PRO A 25 3.57 -19.82 -1.00
N SER A 26 4.05 -19.86 0.25
CA SER A 26 3.64 -18.94 1.31
C SER A 26 3.78 -17.52 0.79
N ILE A 27 2.69 -16.95 0.29
CA ILE A 27 2.57 -15.52 0.09
C ILE A 27 2.84 -14.94 1.48
N PRO A 28 3.87 -14.09 1.64
CA PRO A 28 4.08 -13.44 2.92
C PRO A 28 2.80 -12.70 3.24
N LYS A 29 2.20 -13.01 4.39
CA LYS A 29 1.10 -12.25 4.96
C LYS A 29 1.63 -10.83 5.10
N ILE A 30 1.31 -9.98 4.13
CA ILE A 30 1.54 -8.54 4.24
C ILE A 30 0.57 -8.14 5.33
N ASP A 31 1.13 -8.01 6.53
CA ASP A 31 0.49 -7.47 7.70
C ASP A 31 -0.11 -6.14 7.27
N ARG A 32 -1.43 -6.14 7.04
CA ARG A 32 -2.20 -4.92 6.83
C ARG A 32 -2.32 -4.28 8.19
N THR A 33 -1.24 -3.66 8.64
CA THR A 33 -1.28 -2.69 9.73
C THR A 33 -1.92 -1.43 9.13
N PRO A 34 -3.12 -1.00 9.57
CA PRO A 34 -3.55 0.36 9.35
C PRO A 34 -2.68 1.26 10.23
N VAL A 35 -1.52 1.66 9.72
CA VAL A 35 -0.67 2.68 10.34
C VAL A 35 -1.30 4.05 10.06
N ALA A 36 -2.40 4.31 10.76
CA ALA A 36 -3.02 5.63 10.89
C ALA A 36 -3.06 5.99 12.37
N THR A 37 -1.90 5.95 13.02
CA THR A 37 -1.77 6.42 14.40
C THR A 37 -1.20 7.84 14.37
N LYS A 38 -2.11 8.80 14.57
CA LYS A 38 -1.82 10.17 14.98
C LYS A 38 -0.85 10.16 16.16
N GLU A 39 0.38 10.62 15.96
CA GLU A 39 1.21 11.16 17.06
C GLU A 39 2.18 12.21 16.50
N SER A 40 1.62 13.35 16.11
CA SER A 40 2.38 14.52 15.66
C SER A 40 2.86 15.33 16.85
N THR A 41 3.94 14.88 17.49
CA THR A 41 4.70 15.71 18.44
C THR A 41 5.98 16.20 17.76
N GLY A 42 5.90 17.36 17.12
CA GLY A 42 7.07 18.21 16.84
C GLY A 42 7.85 17.99 15.53
N ILE A 43 7.55 16.96 14.72
CA ILE A 43 8.24 16.77 13.43
C ILE A 43 7.39 17.35 12.30
N ARG A 44 7.98 18.26 11.52
CA ARG A 44 7.37 18.81 10.30
C ARG A 44 7.50 17.74 9.23
N GLU A 45 6.46 16.95 9.02
CA GLU A 45 6.36 15.96 7.95
C GLU A 45 5.11 16.23 7.10
N VAL A 46 5.15 15.85 5.83
CA VAL A 46 4.02 15.97 4.89
C VAL A 46 3.56 14.57 4.53
N VAL A 47 2.33 14.24 4.94
CA VAL A 47 1.71 12.95 4.61
C VAL A 47 1.12 13.02 3.19
N LEU A 48 1.33 12.01 2.37
CA LEU A 48 0.81 11.92 1.00
C LEU A 48 0.14 10.58 0.81
N GLU A 49 -1.08 10.57 0.30
CA GLU A 49 -1.80 9.34 -0.02
C GLU A 49 -1.85 9.14 -1.53
N PHE A 50 -1.42 7.96 -1.94
CA PHE A 50 -1.35 7.54 -3.32
C PHE A 50 -2.29 6.36 -3.56
N SER A 51 -3.06 6.40 -4.64
CA SER A 51 -3.81 5.27 -5.17
C SER A 51 -2.96 4.54 -6.22
N LEU A 52 -2.70 3.27 -5.95
CA LEU A 52 -1.98 2.34 -6.82
C LEU A 52 -2.91 1.84 -7.94
N PRO A 53 -2.34 1.33 -9.04
CA PRO A 53 -3.13 0.69 -10.10
C PRO A 53 -3.81 -0.61 -9.65
N ASP A 54 -3.41 -1.20 -8.52
CA ASP A 54 -3.96 -2.44 -7.95
C ASP A 54 -5.19 -2.19 -7.04
N ASP A 55 -5.87 -1.05 -7.19
CA ASP A 55 -6.96 -0.59 -6.30
C ASP A 55 -6.57 -0.43 -4.81
N MET A 56 -5.27 -0.40 -4.52
CA MET A 56 -4.75 -0.20 -3.17
C MET A 56 -4.40 1.27 -2.93
N THR A 57 -4.61 1.77 -1.72
CA THR A 57 -4.09 3.09 -1.30
C THR A 57 -2.85 2.91 -0.43
N ARG A 58 -1.87 3.79 -0.62
CA ARG A 58 -0.62 3.81 0.12
C ARG A 58 -0.31 5.21 0.60
N THR A 59 -0.20 5.33 1.91
CA THR A 59 0.13 6.57 2.59
C THR A 59 1.63 6.62 2.85
N VAL A 60 2.25 7.76 2.53
CA VAL A 60 3.69 7.98 2.59
C VAL A 60 3.95 9.30 3.30
N SER A 61 4.70 9.28 4.41
CA SER A 61 5.11 10.48 5.12
C SER A 61 6.48 10.95 4.64
N MET A 62 6.52 12.17 4.12
CA MET A 62 7.77 12.83 3.73
C MET A 62 8.24 13.75 4.85
N ALA A 63 9.36 13.42 5.49
CA ALA A 63 9.91 14.22 6.58
C ALA A 63 11.04 15.18 6.13
N GLN A 64 11.53 15.03 4.90
CA GLN A 64 12.72 15.75 4.42
C GLN A 64 12.66 16.10 2.93
N ARG A 65 13.47 17.10 2.54
CA ARG A 65 13.76 17.46 1.14
C ARG A 65 15.21 17.11 0.77
N PRO A 66 15.48 16.76 -0.51
CA PRO A 66 14.54 16.71 -1.64
C PRO A 66 13.70 15.42 -1.67
N THR A 67 12.44 15.54 -2.07
CA THR A 67 11.55 14.38 -2.20
C THR A 67 11.91 13.52 -3.42
N GLY A 68 12.53 14.12 -4.45
CA GLY A 68 12.97 13.44 -5.67
C GLY A 68 11.84 12.81 -6.50
N VAL A 69 10.59 13.14 -6.21
CA VAL A 69 9.43 12.61 -6.96
C VAL A 69 8.99 13.65 -7.99
N ARG A 70 8.92 13.22 -9.25
CA ARG A 70 8.41 14.02 -10.36
C ARG A 70 6.99 13.60 -10.68
N TYR A 71 6.09 14.59 -10.70
CA TYR A 71 4.67 14.36 -10.97
C TYR A 71 4.28 14.80 -12.38
N ARG A 72 3.42 14.03 -13.04
CA ARG A 72 2.85 14.37 -14.35
C ARG A 72 1.76 15.42 -14.19
N LYS A 73 1.61 16.30 -15.19
CA LYS A 73 0.52 17.29 -15.28
C LYS A 73 -0.76 16.65 -15.82
N THR A 74 -1.12 15.48 -15.31
CA THR A 74 -2.35 14.75 -15.63
C THR A 74 -3.28 14.81 -14.42
N MET A 75 -4.59 14.69 -14.64
CA MET A 75 -5.59 14.56 -13.57
C MET A 75 -6.15 13.13 -13.59
N PRO A 76 -6.09 12.39 -12.48
CA PRO A 76 -5.41 12.71 -11.21
C PRO A 76 -3.88 12.81 -11.37
N VAL A 77 -3.24 13.60 -10.50
CA VAL A 77 -1.78 13.82 -10.53
C VAL A 77 -1.08 12.49 -10.31
N THR A 78 -0.31 12.04 -11.28
CA THR A 78 0.35 10.72 -11.24
C THR A 78 1.85 10.89 -11.07
N VAL A 79 2.49 10.02 -10.28
CA VAL A 79 3.94 9.92 -10.18
C VAL A 79 4.49 9.50 -11.53
N GLY A 80 5.35 10.33 -12.09
CA GLY A 80 5.89 10.17 -13.43
C GLY A 80 7.30 9.63 -13.49
N GLU A 81 8.13 9.96 -12.49
CA GLU A 81 9.53 9.53 -12.37
C GLU A 81 9.92 9.71 -10.90
N VAL A 82 10.72 8.79 -10.36
CA VAL A 82 11.25 8.87 -8.99
C VAL A 82 12.76 8.82 -9.08
N GLN A 83 13.43 9.84 -8.55
CA GLN A 83 14.88 9.94 -8.56
C GLN A 83 15.49 8.90 -7.61
N GLU A 84 16.38 8.07 -8.13
CA GLU A 84 17.14 7.11 -7.33
C GLU A 84 17.99 7.83 -6.26
N GLY A 85 18.06 7.25 -5.06
CA GLY A 85 18.75 7.87 -3.92
C GLY A 85 18.04 9.08 -3.31
N SER A 86 16.79 9.36 -3.70
CA SER A 86 15.95 10.37 -3.05
C SER A 86 15.10 9.80 -1.91
N HIS A 87 14.59 10.67 -1.04
CA HIS A 87 13.70 10.24 0.04
C HIS A 87 12.42 9.56 -0.48
N GLY A 88 11.89 9.99 -1.62
CA GLY A 88 10.74 9.34 -2.25
C GLY A 88 11.04 7.91 -2.73
N HIS A 89 12.26 7.66 -3.19
CA HIS A 89 12.71 6.31 -3.57
C HIS A 89 12.86 5.41 -2.34
N ASP A 90 13.46 5.93 -1.25
CA ASP A 90 13.62 5.21 0.02
C ASP A 90 12.26 4.82 0.63
N LEU A 91 11.25 5.69 0.51
CA LEU A 91 9.87 5.42 0.91
C LEU A 91 9.13 4.42 0.00
N GLY A 92 9.75 4.00 -1.12
CA GLY A 92 9.19 3.05 -2.06
C GLY A 92 8.07 3.61 -2.93
N ILE A 93 8.05 4.92 -3.18
CA ILE A 93 7.13 5.53 -4.15
C ILE A 93 7.50 5.03 -5.54
N GLN A 94 6.49 4.64 -6.33
CA GLN A 94 6.71 4.15 -7.68
C GLN A 94 5.96 5.00 -8.73
N GLU A 95 6.46 4.93 -9.96
CA GLU A 95 5.82 5.51 -11.12
C GLU A 95 4.44 4.90 -11.35
N GLY A 96 3.48 5.71 -11.81
CA GLY A 96 2.10 5.29 -12.03
C GLY A 96 1.17 5.45 -10.82
N TRP A 97 1.69 5.82 -9.65
CA TRP A 97 0.87 6.08 -8.47
C TRP A 97 0.11 7.40 -8.59
N LYS A 98 -1.18 7.40 -8.26
CA LYS A 98 -2.05 8.57 -8.36
C LYS A 98 -2.15 9.27 -7.01
N LEU A 99 -1.73 10.51 -6.92
CA LEU A 99 -1.88 11.31 -5.71
C LEU A 99 -3.35 11.65 -5.50
N VAL A 100 -3.92 11.22 -4.37
CA VAL A 100 -5.33 11.42 -4.01
C VAL A 100 -5.49 12.38 -2.83
N THR A 101 -4.53 12.42 -1.91
CA THR A 101 -4.60 13.25 -0.70
C THR A 101 -3.22 13.79 -0.34
N ILE A 102 -3.16 15.07 0.04
CA ILE A 102 -1.97 15.73 0.56
C ILE A 102 -2.26 16.19 1.99
N ASP A 103 -1.73 15.46 2.96
CA ASP A 103 -1.72 15.82 4.38
C ASP A 103 -3.16 16.09 4.85
N GLY A 104 -4.00 15.07 4.61
CA GLY A 104 -5.45 15.09 4.87
C GLY A 104 -6.30 15.87 3.85
N GLN A 105 -5.69 16.58 2.89
CA GLN A 105 -6.41 17.38 1.90
C GLN A 105 -6.60 16.62 0.58
N THR A 106 -7.85 16.29 0.22
CA THR A 106 -8.19 15.62 -1.04
C THR A 106 -7.90 16.49 -2.25
N THR A 107 -7.28 15.89 -3.27
CA THR A 107 -6.90 16.56 -4.51
C THR A 107 -7.92 16.34 -5.65
N ALA A 108 -9.03 15.65 -5.38
CA ALA A 108 -10.06 15.33 -6.39
C ALA A 108 -10.75 16.58 -6.97
N ASP A 109 -10.99 17.59 -6.14
CA ASP A 109 -11.61 18.88 -6.53
C ASP A 109 -10.58 19.94 -6.98
N MET A 110 -9.30 19.58 -7.04
CA MET A 110 -8.21 20.51 -7.34
C MET A 110 -7.66 20.29 -8.74
N THR A 111 -7.03 21.30 -9.33
CA THR A 111 -6.31 21.12 -10.60
C THR A 111 -4.91 20.57 -10.35
N ALA A 112 -4.31 19.92 -11.36
CA ALA A 112 -2.95 19.41 -11.25
C ALA A 112 -1.92 20.51 -10.90
N ASP A 113 -2.21 21.77 -11.25
CA ASP A 113 -1.37 22.91 -10.91
C ASP A 113 -1.48 23.27 -9.43
N GLU A 114 -2.71 23.38 -8.91
CA GLU A 114 -3.01 23.62 -7.49
C GLU A 114 -2.37 22.54 -6.61
N VAL A 115 -2.54 21.27 -6.97
CA VAL A 115 -1.97 20.13 -6.25
C VAL A 115 -0.44 20.23 -6.18
N LYS A 116 0.21 20.58 -7.30
CA LYS A 116 1.66 20.77 -7.34
C LYS A 116 2.11 22.01 -6.56
N ALA A 117 1.32 23.08 -6.57
CA ALA A 117 1.60 24.29 -5.81
C ALA A 117 1.52 24.01 -4.29
N ILE A 118 0.45 23.36 -3.84
CA ILE A 118 0.25 22.94 -2.45
C ILE A 118 1.36 21.97 -2.04
N LEU A 119 1.67 20.98 -2.86
CA LEU A 119 2.76 20.05 -2.59
C LEU A 119 4.08 20.78 -2.45
N ARG A 120 4.43 21.66 -3.40
CA ARG A 120 5.66 22.48 -3.36
C ARG A 120 5.71 23.35 -2.12
N LEU A 121 4.59 23.95 -1.73
CA LEU A 121 4.49 24.78 -0.53
C LEU A 121 4.73 23.95 0.74
N LYS A 122 4.03 22.82 0.89
CA LYS A 122 4.15 21.93 2.05
C LYS A 122 5.53 21.28 2.14
N VAL A 123 6.11 20.82 1.03
CA VAL A 123 7.48 20.29 1.06
C VAL A 123 8.49 21.40 1.33
N SER A 124 8.24 22.64 0.94
CA SER A 124 9.17 23.76 1.17
C SER A 124 9.37 24.12 2.64
N VAL A 125 8.45 23.73 3.53
CA VAL A 125 8.60 23.94 4.98
C VAL A 125 9.38 22.83 5.69
N LEU A 126 9.64 21.72 5.00
CA LEU A 126 10.41 20.59 5.53
C LEU A 126 11.90 20.94 5.66
N PRO A 127 12.59 20.43 6.70
CA PRO A 127 14.03 20.58 6.83
C PRO A 127 14.75 19.96 5.62
N GLN A 128 15.78 20.64 5.13
CA GLN A 128 16.68 20.08 4.12
C GLN A 128 17.74 19.27 4.84
N VAL A 129 17.68 17.95 4.73
CA VAL A 129 18.74 17.08 5.23
C VAL A 129 19.91 17.20 4.25
N ARG A 130 21.03 17.72 4.75
CA ARG A 130 22.33 17.59 4.07
C ARG A 130 22.92 16.29 4.62
N ASP A 131 23.05 15.29 3.76
CA ASP A 131 24.02 14.20 3.97
C ASP A 131 25.43 14.78 3.97
#